data_AF-A0A836CLW6-F1
#
_entry.id   AF-A0A836CLW6-F1
#
_cell.length_a   1.000
_cell.length_b   1.000
_cell.length_c   1.000
_cell.angle_alpha   90.00
_cell.angle_beta   90.00
_cell.angle_gamma   90.00
#
_symmetry.space_group_name_H-M   'P 1'
#
loop_
_entity.id
_entity.type
_entity.pdbx_description
1 polymer ?
#
loop_
_entity_poly.entity_id
_entity_poly.type
_entity_poly.pdbx_seq_one_letter_code
_entity_poly.pdbx_strand_id
1 'polypeptide(L)'
;CPHGKRLNRCKPCGGNGVCEHGRLRSQCKLCGGSKICEHGRQRHTCRECQGSSICEHNRRRSNCRECGGRNVCEHDPLRAQCHDCSGSSLCEHGKRRSQCLQCGGTSLCDHNISRYCCRVCNPACACQ
;
A
#
# COMPACT_ATOMS: atom_id res chain seq x y z
N CYS A 1 -4.88 -26.23 -13.32
CA CYS A 1 -4.50 -26.38 -14.74
C CYS A 1 -2.98 -26.54 -14.80
N PRO A 2 -2.41 -27.12 -15.88
CA PRO A 2 -0.94 -27.33 -15.99
C PRO A 2 -0.12 -26.04 -15.83
N HIS A 3 -0.73 -24.86 -16.00
CA HIS A 3 -0.10 -23.56 -15.82
C HIS A 3 -0.05 -23.05 -14.36
N GLY A 4 -0.35 -23.88 -13.36
CA GLY A 4 -0.33 -23.49 -11.94
C GLY A 4 -1.41 -22.46 -11.53
N LYS A 5 -2.34 -22.12 -12.43
CA LYS A 5 -3.45 -21.20 -12.16
C LYS A 5 -4.77 -21.95 -11.93
N ARG A 6 -5.70 -21.32 -11.20
CA ARG A 6 -7.11 -21.75 -11.19
C ARG A 6 -7.68 -21.67 -12.61
N LEU A 7 -8.50 -22.64 -13.01
CA LEU A 7 -9.02 -22.77 -14.38
C LEU A 7 -9.67 -21.46 -14.87
N ASN A 8 -10.57 -20.89 -14.06
CA ASN A 8 -11.24 -19.63 -14.36
C ASN A 8 -10.31 -18.41 -14.43
N ARG A 9 -9.06 -18.49 -13.95
CA ARG A 9 -8.06 -17.40 -14.01
C ARG A 9 -6.98 -17.65 -15.06
N CYS A 10 -7.06 -18.74 -15.82
CA CYS A 10 -6.07 -19.13 -16.80
C CYS A 10 -6.56 -18.80 -18.21
N LYS A 11 -6.09 -17.70 -18.80
CA LYS A 11 -6.44 -17.34 -20.20
C LYS A 11 -6.12 -18.46 -21.21
N PRO A 12 -4.94 -19.12 -21.18
CA PRO A 12 -4.63 -20.23 -22.09
C PRO A 12 -5.60 -21.41 -22.01
N CYS A 13 -6.25 -21.61 -20.85
CA CYS A 13 -7.25 -22.66 -20.66
C CYS A 13 -8.70 -22.14 -20.87
N GLY A 14 -8.90 -21.01 -21.55
CA GLY A 14 -10.23 -20.43 -21.77
C GLY A 14 -10.86 -19.76 -20.53
N GLY A 15 -10.06 -19.47 -19.50
CA GLY A 15 -10.53 -18.85 -18.26
C GLY A 15 -10.91 -17.38 -18.44
N ASN A 16 -12.18 -17.05 -18.21
CA ASN A 16 -12.72 -15.69 -18.39
C ASN A 16 -12.56 -14.75 -17.17
N GLY A 17 -11.95 -15.20 -16.07
CA GLY A 17 -11.85 -14.45 -14.83
C GLY A 17 -10.83 -13.31 -14.83
N VAL A 18 -9.95 -13.24 -15.84
CA VAL A 18 -8.96 -12.16 -16.02
C VAL A 18 -9.35 -11.34 -17.25
N CYS A 19 -9.49 -10.02 -17.10
CA CYS A 19 -9.83 -9.13 -18.22
C CYS A 19 -8.62 -8.89 -19.15
N GLU A 20 -8.84 -8.15 -20.24
CA GLU A 20 -7.76 -7.70 -21.14
C GLU A 20 -6.67 -6.91 -20.42
N HIS A 21 -7.04 -6.11 -19.40
CA HIS A 21 -6.13 -5.34 -18.55
C HIS A 21 -5.26 -6.19 -17.60
N GLY A 22 -5.26 -7.53 -17.73
CA GLY A 22 -4.45 -8.43 -16.91
C GLY A 22 -4.90 -8.53 -15.44
N ARG A 23 -6.02 -7.93 -15.07
CA ARG A 23 -6.58 -7.95 -13.69
C ARG A 23 -7.73 -8.93 -13.59
N LEU A 24 -8.03 -9.40 -12.38
CA LEU A 24 -9.27 -10.14 -12.13
C LEU A 24 -10.46 -9.25 -12.50
N ARG A 25 -11.40 -9.75 -13.30
CA ARG A 25 -12.57 -8.98 -13.78
C ARG A 25 -13.30 -8.29 -12.63
N SER A 26 -13.55 -9.01 -11.54
CA SER A 26 -14.23 -8.49 -10.36
C SER A 26 -13.47 -7.37 -9.64
N GLN A 27 -12.17 -7.21 -9.87
CA GLN A 27 -11.31 -6.18 -9.25
C GLN A 27 -10.84 -5.12 -10.27
N CYS A 28 -11.23 -5.24 -11.53
CA CYS A 28 -10.78 -4.31 -12.56
C CYS A 28 -11.63 -3.04 -12.50
N LYS A 29 -10.99 -1.90 -12.18
CA LYS A 29 -11.64 -0.59 -12.18
C LYS A 29 -12.18 -0.21 -13.56
N LEU A 30 -11.37 -0.42 -14.60
CA LEU A 30 -11.72 -0.09 -15.99
C LEU A 30 -12.88 -0.92 -16.52
N CYS A 31 -13.08 -2.14 -16.00
CA CYS A 31 -14.20 -3.00 -16.39
C CYS A 31 -15.41 -2.87 -15.44
N GLY A 32 -15.42 -1.92 -14.50
CA GLY A 32 -16.51 -1.79 -13.52
C GLY A 32 -16.69 -3.03 -12.63
N GLY A 33 -15.60 -3.73 -12.31
CA GLY A 33 -15.64 -5.00 -11.59
C GLY A 33 -16.47 -4.94 -10.30
N SER A 34 -17.21 -6.01 -9.99
CA SER A 34 -18.17 -6.04 -8.87
C SER A 34 -17.60 -5.72 -7.48
N LYS A 35 -16.28 -5.84 -7.27
CA LYS A 35 -15.60 -5.46 -6.02
C LYS A 35 -15.20 -3.98 -5.98
N ILE A 36 -15.43 -3.22 -7.04
CA ILE A 36 -15.18 -1.78 -7.11
C ILE A 36 -16.47 -1.05 -6.73
N CYS A 37 -16.35 -0.02 -5.88
CA CYS A 37 -17.46 0.88 -5.56
C CYS A 37 -17.51 2.06 -6.54
N GLU A 38 -18.57 2.85 -6.47
CA GLU A 38 -18.74 4.09 -7.26
C GLU A 38 -17.56 5.06 -7.13
N HIS A 39 -16.89 5.09 -5.97
CA HIS A 39 -15.68 5.88 -5.72
C HIS A 39 -14.41 5.34 -6.42
N GLY A 40 -14.52 4.30 -7.24
CA GLY A 40 -13.38 3.69 -7.94
C GLY A 40 -12.38 2.98 -7.01
N ARG A 41 -12.78 2.65 -5.77
CA ARG A 41 -11.96 1.92 -4.78
C ARG A 41 -12.50 0.51 -4.59
N GLN A 42 -11.69 -0.40 -4.04
CA GLN A 42 -12.21 -1.71 -3.65
C GLN A 42 -13.21 -1.55 -2.50
N ARG A 43 -14.44 -2.06 -2.66
CA ARG A 43 -15.59 -1.92 -1.74
C ARG A 43 -15.20 -2.13 -0.29
N HIS A 44 -14.55 -3.25 0.02
CA HIS A 44 -14.14 -3.60 1.39
C HIS A 44 -13.12 -2.63 2.03
N THR A 45 -12.43 -1.81 1.23
CA THR A 45 -11.44 -0.82 1.71
C THR A 45 -11.92 0.63 1.56
N CYS A 46 -13.11 0.86 0.99
CA CYS A 46 -13.61 2.20 0.78
C CYS A 46 -14.11 2.78 2.11
N ARG A 47 -13.59 3.94 2.50
CA ARG A 47 -14.04 4.65 3.71
C ARG A 47 -15.45 5.20 3.56
N GLU A 48 -15.74 5.81 2.41
CA GLU A 48 -17.05 6.39 2.10
C GLU A 48 -18.15 5.32 2.07
N CYS A 49 -17.83 4.09 1.63
CA CYS A 49 -18.78 2.97 1.67
C CYS A 49 -18.73 2.18 2.98
N GLN A 50 -17.97 2.64 3.99
CA GLN A 50 -17.72 1.91 5.25
C GLN A 50 -17.43 0.42 5.02
N GLY A 51 -16.51 0.15 4.08
CA GLY A 51 -16.16 -1.21 3.69
C GLY A 51 -15.75 -2.07 4.87
N SER A 52 -15.93 -3.39 4.78
CA SER A 52 -15.71 -4.32 5.90
C SER A 52 -14.33 -4.28 6.56
N SER A 53 -13.30 -3.75 5.87
CA SER A 53 -11.96 -3.56 6.45
C SER A 53 -11.77 -2.22 7.14
N ILE A 54 -12.77 -1.35 7.15
CA ILE A 54 -12.79 -0.06 7.84
C ILE A 54 -13.49 -0.24 9.19
N CYS A 55 -12.94 0.35 10.24
CA CYS A 55 -13.56 0.39 11.57
C CYS A 55 -14.37 1.68 11.75
N GLU A 56 -15.13 1.77 12.84
CA GLU A 56 -15.88 2.96 13.24
C GLU A 56 -15.02 4.22 13.33
N HIS A 57 -13.73 4.08 13.68
CA HIS A 57 -12.75 5.18 13.71
C HIS A 57 -12.29 5.63 12.32
N ASN A 58 -12.93 5.19 11.22
CA ASN A 58 -12.57 5.50 9.83
C ASN A 58 -11.12 5.09 9.43
N ARG A 59 -10.53 4.16 10.18
CA ARG A 59 -9.20 3.58 9.92
C ARG A 59 -9.34 2.17 9.36
N ARG A 60 -8.30 1.65 8.70
CA ARG A 60 -8.28 0.21 8.37
C ARG A 60 -8.23 -0.57 9.69
N ARG A 61 -9.12 -1.54 9.90
CA ARG A 61 -9.21 -2.38 11.10
C ARG A 61 -7.85 -2.95 11.51
N SER A 62 -7.07 -3.45 10.54
CA SER A 62 -5.73 -4.00 10.80
C SER A 62 -4.74 -3.00 11.40
N ASN A 63 -4.96 -1.69 11.21
CA ASN A 63 -4.04 -0.61 11.61
C ASN A 63 -4.65 0.28 12.71
N CYS A 64 -5.85 -0.01 13.19
CA CYS A 64 -6.54 0.82 14.17
C CYS A 64 -6.07 0.44 15.58
N ARG A 65 -5.52 1.41 16.32
CA ARG A 65 -5.02 1.22 17.69
C ARG A 65 -6.16 0.94 18.67
N GLU A 66 -7.22 1.73 18.58
CA GLU A 66 -8.43 1.60 19.40
C GLU A 66 -9.11 0.23 19.21
N CYS A 67 -9.02 -0.37 18.02
CA CYS A 67 -9.56 -1.71 17.76
C CYS A 67 -8.54 -2.85 18.01
N GLY A 68 -7.35 -2.57 18.53
CA GLY A 68 -6.31 -3.60 18.71
C GLY A 68 -5.87 -4.26 17.40
N GLY A 69 -5.81 -3.48 16.31
CA GLY A 69 -5.57 -3.99 14.96
C GLY A 69 -4.28 -4.82 14.88
N ARG A 70 -4.32 -5.93 14.13
CA ARG A 70 -3.21 -6.91 14.05
C ARG A 70 -1.82 -6.35 13.69
N ASN A 71 -1.77 -5.19 13.03
CA ASN A 71 -0.51 -4.55 12.64
C ASN A 71 0.01 -3.59 13.71
N VAL A 72 -0.75 -3.32 14.77
CA VAL A 72 -0.34 -2.56 15.93
C VAL A 72 0.50 -3.49 16.82
N CYS A 73 1.63 -2.99 17.29
CA CYS A 73 2.48 -3.72 18.25
C CYS A 73 2.12 -3.30 19.69
N GLU A 74 2.61 -4.07 20.67
CA GLU A 74 2.45 -3.73 22.10
C GLU A 74 3.06 -2.38 22.47
N HIS A 75 4.07 -1.93 21.71
CA HIS A 75 4.71 -0.64 21.90
C HIS A 75 3.87 0.55 21.39
N ASP A 76 2.68 0.32 20.80
CA ASP A 76 1.71 1.27 20.22
C ASP A 76 1.88 1.63 18.71
N PRO A 77 3.10 1.77 18.12
CA PRO A 77 3.26 1.92 16.68
C PRO A 77 2.74 0.73 15.86
N LEU A 78 2.65 0.94 14.55
CA LEU A 78 2.54 -0.20 13.64
C LEU A 78 3.82 -1.03 13.73
N ARG A 79 3.73 -2.37 13.82
CA ARG A 79 4.85 -3.33 13.87
C ARG A 79 5.93 -3.01 12.85
N ALA A 80 5.55 -2.68 11.62
CA ALA A 80 6.48 -2.34 10.55
C ALA A 80 7.30 -1.06 10.82
N GLN A 81 6.83 -0.18 11.70
CA GLN A 81 7.44 1.10 12.06
C GLN A 81 7.92 1.13 13.51
N CYS A 82 7.82 0.02 14.25
CA CYS A 82 8.26 -0.06 15.62
C CYS A 82 9.76 -0.40 15.64
N HIS A 83 10.55 0.41 16.35
CA HIS A 83 11.97 0.17 16.55
C HIS A 83 12.21 -1.13 17.31
N ASP A 84 11.48 -1.32 18.42
CA ASP A 84 11.67 -2.45 19.33
C ASP A 84 11.21 -3.78 18.73
N CYS A 85 10.29 -3.75 17.76
CA CYS A 85 9.92 -4.92 16.96
C CYS A 85 10.83 -5.15 15.74
N SER A 86 11.94 -4.41 15.60
CA SER A 86 12.77 -4.42 14.38
C SER A 86 11.94 -4.29 13.10
N GLY A 87 11.03 -3.30 13.10
CA GLY A 87 10.02 -3.13 12.07
C GLY A 87 10.63 -3.07 10.67
N SER A 88 10.03 -3.80 9.71
CA SER A 88 10.55 -3.93 8.35
C SER A 88 10.70 -2.61 7.57
N SER A 89 10.07 -1.52 8.03
CA SER A 89 10.20 -0.18 7.43
C SER A 89 11.39 0.61 7.98
N LEU A 90 12.02 0.16 9.07
CA LEU A 90 13.18 0.77 9.69
C LEU A 90 14.47 0.08 9.22
N CYS A 91 15.56 0.84 9.15
CA CYS A 91 16.90 0.30 9.03
C CYS A 91 17.56 0.16 10.41
N GLU A 92 18.72 -0.47 10.45
CA GLU A 92 19.56 -0.58 11.64
C GLU A 92 19.93 0.78 12.27
N HIS A 93 19.91 1.86 11.47
CA HIS A 93 20.14 3.22 11.93
C HIS A 93 18.90 3.87 12.58
N GLY A 94 17.81 3.13 12.81
CA GLY A 94 16.56 3.64 13.40
C GLY A 94 15.74 4.58 12.50
N LYS A 95 16.22 4.86 11.28
CA LYS A 95 15.53 5.69 10.28
C LYS A 95 14.61 4.84 9.41
N ARG A 96 13.59 5.45 8.80
CA ARG A 96 12.83 4.78 7.73
C ARG A 96 13.78 4.43 6.60
N ARG A 97 13.75 3.19 6.10
CA ARG A 97 14.66 2.70 5.04
C ARG A 97 14.72 3.63 3.84
N SER A 98 13.57 4.16 3.41
CA SER A 98 13.50 5.08 2.28
C SER A 98 14.17 6.43 2.54
N GLN A 99 14.32 6.84 3.79
CA GLN A 99 14.93 8.10 4.23
C GLN A 99 16.37 7.94 4.71
N CYS A 100 16.91 6.72 4.75
CA CYS A 100 18.26 6.48 5.23
C CYS A 100 19.26 6.53 4.06
N LEU A 101 20.02 7.62 3.95
CA LEU A 101 21.06 7.78 2.91
C LEU A 101 22.15 6.69 3.01
N GLN A 102 22.53 6.29 4.23
CA GLN A 102 23.51 5.23 4.47
C GLN A 102 23.03 3.86 3.94
N CYS A 103 21.72 3.64 3.89
CA CYS A 103 21.12 2.43 3.33
C CYS A 103 20.66 2.61 1.86
N GLY A 104 21.09 3.68 1.18
CA GLY A 104 20.69 3.97 -0.20
C GLY A 104 19.22 4.40 -0.37
N GLY A 105 18.61 4.95 0.69
CA GLY A 105 17.24 5.45 0.68
C GLY A 105 17.00 6.50 -0.40
N THR A 106 15.86 6.39 -1.10
CA THR A 106 15.55 7.22 -2.27
C THR A 106 14.74 8.47 -1.98
N SER A 107 14.24 8.64 -0.75
CA SER A 107 13.36 9.76 -0.38
C SER A 107 14.13 11.06 -0.20
N LEU A 108 15.37 11.00 0.27
CA LEU A 108 16.22 12.16 0.52
C LEU A 108 17.32 12.24 -0.54
N CYS A 109 17.71 13.45 -0.91
CA CYS A 109 18.99 13.67 -1.58
C CYS A 109 20.13 13.68 -0.56
N ASP A 110 21.35 13.65 -1.06
CA ASP A 110 22.60 13.89 -0.35
C ASP A 110 22.61 15.20 0.44
N HIS A 111 21.80 16.20 0.06
CA HIS A 111 21.56 17.42 0.85
C HIS A 111 20.62 17.23 2.05
N ASN A 112 20.21 15.99 2.36
CA ASN A 112 19.30 15.63 3.45
C ASN A 112 17.91 16.30 3.36
N ILE A 113 17.53 16.73 2.15
CA ILE A 113 16.23 17.31 1.82
C ILE A 113 15.44 16.29 0.98
N SER A 114 14.12 16.30 1.06
CA SER A 114 13.28 15.50 0.14
C SER A 114 13.68 15.77 -1.31
N ARG A 115 13.96 14.73 -2.11
CA ARG A 115 14.42 14.91 -3.51
C ARG A 115 13.47 15.77 -4.33
N TYR A 116 12.17 15.68 -4.05
CA TYR A 116 11.14 16.48 -4.71
C TYR A 116 11.22 17.97 -4.36
N CYS A 117 11.71 18.30 -3.17
CA CYS A 117 11.78 19.68 -2.65
C CYS A 117 13.19 20.30 -2.67
N CYS A 118 14.22 19.53 -3.04
CA CYS A 118 15.58 20.06 -3.10
C CYS A 118 15.74 20.91 -4.37
N ARG A 119 15.85 22.22 -4.23
CA ARG A 119 16.06 23.14 -5.37
C ARG A 119 17.40 22.94 -6.09
N VAL A 120 18.38 22.33 -5.41
CA VAL A 120 19.67 21.96 -6.03
C VAL A 120 19.51 20.76 -6.95
N CYS A 121 18.79 19.72 -6.51
CA CYS A 121 18.58 18.49 -7.30
C CYS A 121 17.39 18.58 -8.27
N ASN A 122 16.40 19.43 -7.96
CA ASN A 122 15.21 19.67 -8.76
C ASN A 122 14.96 21.20 -8.83
N PRO A 123 15.61 21.90 -9.77
CA PRO A 123 15.47 23.36 -9.91
C PRO A 123 14.05 23.81 -10.27
N ALA A 124 13.27 22.92 -10.91
CA ALA A 124 11.86 23.13 -11.23
C ALA A 124 10.92 22.83 -10.05
N CYS A 125 11.47 22.61 -8.85
CA CYS A 125 10.71 22.36 -7.65
C CYS A 125 9.84 23.57 -7.27
N ALA A 126 8.52 23.36 -7.24
CA ALA A 126 7.52 24.33 -6.80
C ALA A 126 7.06 24.11 -5.33
N CYS A 127 7.81 23.36 -4.52
CA CYS A 127 7.53 23.28 -3.08
C CYS A 127 7.71 24.68 -2.48
N GLN A 128 6.62 25.22 -1.91
CA GLN A 128 6.61 26.48 -1.14
C GLN A 128 7.23 26.25 0.23
#